data_AF-A0A9E3DGH6-F1
#
_entry.id   AF-A0A9E3DGH6-F1
#
_cell.length_a   1.000
_cell.length_b   1.000
_cell.length_c   1.000
_cell.angle_alpha   90.00
_cell.angle_beta   90.00
_cell.angle_gamma   90.00
#
_symmetry.space_group_name_H-M   'P 1'
#
loop_
_entity.id
_entity.type
_entity.pdbx_description
1 polymer ?
#
loop_
_entity_poly.entity_id
_entity_poly.type
_entity_poly.pdbx_seq_one_letter_code
_entity_poly.pdbx_strand_id
1 'polypeptide(L)' 'MRILALLLAVAAALYAQEFRATLDGSVVDSSGAVVPKAQLTVTNVQTGVAIRAETSSA' A
#
# COMPACT_ATOMS: atom_id res chain seq x y z
N MET A 1 -22.20 -0.24 -32.02
CA MET A 1 -22.03 0.88 -31.06
C MET A 1 -22.57 0.62 -29.64
N ARG A 2 -23.70 -0.09 -29.45
CA ARG A 2 -24.27 -0.38 -28.11
C ARG A 2 -23.32 -1.12 -27.14
N ILE A 3 -22.62 -2.16 -27.61
CA ILE A 3 -21.73 -2.97 -26.76
C ILE A 3 -20.52 -2.15 -26.27
N LEU A 4 -19.95 -1.32 -27.14
CA LEU A 4 -18.81 -0.46 -26.80
C LEU A 4 -19.19 0.57 -25.72
N ALA A 5 -20.38 1.18 -25.84
CA ALA A 5 -20.89 2.10 -24.82
C ALA A 5 -21.08 1.41 -23.47
N LEU A 6 -21.54 0.16 -23.46
CA LEU A 6 -21.72 -0.64 -22.24
C LEU A 6 -20.38 -0.96 -21.57
N LEU A 7 -19.36 -1.33 -22.36
CA LEU A 7 -18.01 -1.60 -21.85
C LEU A 7 -17.35 -0.35 -21.25
N LEU A 8 -17.53 0.81 -21.88
CA LEU A 8 -16.99 2.08 -21.38
C LEU A 8 -17.69 2.53 -20.08
N ALA A 9 -19.00 2.29 -19.96
CA ALA A 9 -19.75 2.58 -18.74
C ALA A 9 -19.29 1.70 -17.56
N VAL A 10 -18.98 0.42 -17.81
CA VAL A 10 -18.43 -0.48 -16.79
C VAL A 10 -17.01 -0.08 -16.40
N ALA A 11 -16.16 0.27 -17.37
CA ALA A 11 -14.78 0.72 -17.10
C ALA A 11 -14.74 2.00 -16.24
N ALA A 12 -15.67 2.92 -16.45
CA ALA A 12 -15.79 4.15 -15.65
C ALA A 12 -16.27 3.88 -14.20
N ALA A 13 -16.91 2.74 -13.94
CA ALA A 13 -17.37 2.35 -12.61
C ALA A 13 -16.31 1.58 -11.79
N LEU A 14 -15.13 1.28 -12.36
CA LEU A 14 -14.01 0.74 -11.60
C LEU A 14 -13.35 1.87 -10.80
N TYR A 15 -13.93 2.19 -9.65
CA TYR A 15 -13.26 3.01 -8.64
C TYR A 15 -12.00 2.28 -8.19
N ALA A 16 -10.84 2.96 -8.33
CA ALA A 16 -9.51 2.60 -7.85
C ALA A 16 -9.46 1.31 -7.02
N GLN A 17 -9.07 0.18 -7.63
CA GLN A 17 -8.82 -1.06 -6.91
C GLN A 17 -7.70 -0.81 -5.90
N GLU A 18 -8.10 -0.60 -4.66
CA GLU A 18 -7.19 -0.23 -3.60
C GLU A 18 -6.67 -1.49 -2.92
N PHE A 19 -5.43 -1.86 -3.28
CA PHE A 19 -4.74 -2.96 -2.61
C PHE A 19 -4.07 -2.41 -1.34
N ARG A 20 -4.68 -2.68 -0.18
CA ARG A 20 -4.08 -2.37 1.12
C ARG A 20 -3.51 -3.64 1.74
N ALA A 21 -2.30 -3.55 2.27
CA ALA A 21 -1.72 -4.55 3.16
C ALA A 21 -1.55 -3.90 4.54
N THR A 22 -1.86 -4.65 5.59
CA THR A 22 -1.54 -4.28 6.98
C THR A 22 -0.25 -5.00 7.37
N LEU A 23 0.73 -4.25 7.85
CA LEU A 23 2.01 -4.78 8.33
C LEU A 23 2.16 -4.41 9.81
N ASP A 24 2.23 -5.41 10.67
CA ASP A 24 2.45 -5.26 12.11
C ASP A 24 3.84 -5.77 12.49
N GLY A 25 4.56 -4.98 13.30
CA GLY A 25 5.91 -5.32 13.76
C GLY A 25 6.57 -4.15 14.50
N SER A 26 7.74 -4.39 15.07
CA SER A 26 8.54 -3.39 15.78
C SER A 26 9.87 -3.16 15.08
N VAL A 27 10.25 -1.89 14.88
CA VAL A 27 11.60 -1.53 14.46
C VAL A 27 12.45 -1.36 15.71
N VAL A 28 13.57 -2.07 15.80
CA VAL A 28 14.51 -1.99 16.93
C VAL A 28 15.91 -1.61 16.46
N ASP A 29 16.66 -0.92 17.32
CA ASP A 29 18.08 -0.63 17.08
C ASP A 29 19.00 -1.77 17.56
N SER A 30 20.31 -1.60 17.41
CA SER A 30 21.32 -2.59 17.84
C SER A 30 21.36 -2.85 19.35
N SER A 31 20.76 -1.97 20.17
CA SER A 31 20.65 -2.14 21.62
C SER A 31 19.36 -2.86 22.03
N GLY A 32 18.43 -3.08 21.09
CA GLY A 32 17.12 -3.66 21.34
C GLY A 32 16.04 -2.64 21.71
N ALA A 33 16.32 -1.34 21.59
CA ALA A 33 15.33 -0.29 21.86
C ALA A 33 14.40 -0.09 20.66
N VAL A 34 13.11 0.14 20.92
CA VAL A 34 12.12 0.43 19.86
C VAL A 34 12.40 1.80 19.25
N VAL A 35 12.45 1.86 17.93
CA VAL A 35 12.60 3.07 17.15
C VAL A 35 11.22 3.58 16.76
N PRO A 36 10.67 4.61 17.43
CA PRO A 36 9.42 5.21 17.02
C PRO A 36 9.61 5.99 15.72
N LYS A 37 8.51 6.15 14.95
CA LYS A 37 8.49 7.03 13.76
C LYS A 37 9.57 6.70 12.73
N ALA A 38 9.92 5.42 12.60
CA ALA A 38 10.87 4.98 11.59
C ALA A 38 10.25 5.19 10.20
N GLN A 39 10.97 5.89 9.32
CA GLN A 39 10.60 6.02 7.91
C GLN A 39 10.94 4.73 7.19
N LEU A 40 9.97 4.16 6.48
CA LEU A 40 10.16 2.94 5.71
C LEU A 40 9.52 3.04 4.33
N THR A 41 10.09 2.30 3.38
CA THR A 41 9.52 2.11 2.05
C THR A 41 9.14 0.64 1.91
N VAL A 42 7.84 0.39 1.76
CA VAL A 42 7.30 -0.96 1.53
C VAL A 42 7.16 -1.15 0.03
N THR A 43 7.83 -2.15 -0.51
CA THR A 43 7.77 -2.50 -1.94
C THR A 43 6.99 -3.78 -2.12
N ASN A 44 5.94 -3.73 -2.93
CA ASN A 44 5.26 -4.93 -3.40
C ASN A 44 6.15 -5.63 -4.44
N VAL A 45 6.68 -6.80 -4.09
CA VAL A 45 7.63 -7.55 -4.94
C VAL A 45 7.01 -8.08 -6.24
N GLN A 46 5.70 -8.25 -6.29
CA GLN A 46 4.98 -8.74 -7.47
C GLN A 46 4.70 -7.61 -8.48
N THR A 47 4.38 -6.41 -8.00
CA THR A 47 3.95 -5.29 -8.85
C THR A 47 5.00 -4.18 -8.98
N GLY A 48 6.03 -4.17 -8.13
CA GLY A 48 7.05 -3.12 -8.05
C GLY A 48 6.57 -1.82 -7.39
N VAL A 49 5.31 -1.74 -6.94
CA VAL A 49 4.76 -0.54 -6.30
C VAL A 49 5.46 -0.30 -4.96
N ALA A 50 5.98 0.92 -4.77
CA ALA A 50 6.64 1.35 -3.54
C ALA A 50 5.79 2.39 -2.79
N ILE A 51 5.58 2.16 -1.49
CA ILE A 51 4.78 3.01 -0.61
C ILE A 51 5.68 3.48 0.54
N ARG A 52 5.69 4.78 0.79
CA ARG A 52 6.37 5.35 1.97
C ARG A 52 5.40 5.33 3.15
N ALA A 53 5.86 4.82 4.27
CA ALA A 53 5.13 4.75 5.52
C ALA A 53 6.03 5.17 6.69
N GLU A 54 5.40 5.53 7.79
CA GLU A 54 6.05 5.80 9.06
C GLU A 54 5.47 4.82 10.08
N THR A 55 6.32 4.16 10.88
CA THR A 55 5.83 3.26 11.92
C THR A 55 5.04 4.04 12.96
N SER A 56 3.87 3.55 13.35
CA SER A 56 3.11 4.11 14.47
C SER A 56 3.91 4.04 15.78
N SER A 57 3.70 5.00 16.67
CA SER A 57 4.12 4.81 18.06
C SER A 57 3.33 3.65 18.66
N ALA A 58 4.02 2.77 19.38
CA ALA A 58 3.39 1.74 20.21
C ALA A 58 2.44 2.37 21.24
#